data_AF-A0A7J6DMG8-F1
#
_entry.id   AF-A0A7J6DMG8-F1
#
_cell.length_a   1.000
_cell.length_b   1.000
_cell.length_c   1.000
_cell.angle_alpha   90.00
_cell.angle_beta   90.00
_cell.angle_gamma   90.00
#
_symmetry.space_group_name_H-M   'P 1'
#
loop_
_entity.id
_entity.type
_entity.pdbx_description
1 polymer ?
#
loop_
_entity_poly.entity_id
_entity_poly.type
_entity_poly.pdbx_seq_one_letter_code
_entity_poly.pdbx_strand_id
1 'polypeptide(L)'
;MDDAASRFGEVFCSRVAATPAGAGKLRLFIIGNYVKQRLLKPTHDWAMSVLRRLDGDGTYNQTKPLERLVGFQNVYSFDMKSATDRWPRVLIYQMIALLFDVYTASSVVNSSLGLSHVLTGPPLVLRYHRLPFSVGQPLGYYASWPMFSLSHHMVVWLAAERVYPGSGKFKAYAILGDDVVIADSRVAKEYQERLSKLEVKISTSKSF
;
A
#
# COMPACT_ATOMS: atom_id res chain seq x y z
N MET A 1 22.86 -11.39 -32.24
CA MET A 1 21.52 -10.76 -32.34
C MET A 1 20.69 -10.92 -31.06
N ASP A 2 21.18 -11.67 -30.06
CA ASP A 2 20.44 -12.04 -28.84
C ASP A 2 20.34 -10.94 -27.77
N ASP A 3 21.20 -9.92 -27.84
CA ASP A 3 21.27 -8.85 -26.81
C ASP A 3 20.23 -7.74 -27.04
N ALA A 4 19.65 -7.63 -28.25
CA ALA A 4 18.65 -6.61 -28.55
C ALA A 4 17.28 -7.00 -27.98
N ALA A 5 16.83 -8.25 -28.16
CA ALA A 5 15.53 -8.71 -27.69
C ALA A 5 15.43 -8.78 -26.16
N SER A 6 16.52 -9.14 -25.47
CA SER A 6 16.59 -9.11 -24.00
C SER A 6 16.51 -7.67 -23.47
N ARG A 7 17.26 -6.74 -24.07
CA ARG A 7 17.25 -5.31 -23.70
C ARG A 7 15.91 -4.64 -24.00
N PHE A 8 15.26 -4.94 -25.13
CA PHE A 8 13.91 -4.45 -25.43
C PHE A 8 12.87 -4.99 -24.43
N GLY A 9 12.98 -6.25 -24.01
CA GLY A 9 12.14 -6.82 -22.97
C GLY A 9 12.30 -6.13 -21.62
N GLU A 10 13.53 -5.80 -21.21
CA GLU A 10 13.81 -5.13 -19.93
C GLU A 10 13.30 -3.67 -19.88
N VAL A 11 13.28 -2.97 -21.02
CA VAL A 11 12.84 -1.57 -21.08
C VAL A 11 11.32 -1.45 -20.92
N PHE A 12 10.55 -2.40 -21.47
CA PHE A 12 9.08 -2.28 -21.56
C PHE A 12 8.30 -3.30 -20.71
N CYS A 13 8.91 -4.43 -20.32
CA CYS A 13 8.23 -5.47 -19.56
C CYS A 13 8.80 -5.62 -18.15
N SER A 14 7.90 -5.80 -17.20
CA SER A 14 8.21 -6.12 -15.82
C SER A 14 8.57 -7.60 -15.67
N ARG A 15 9.15 -7.99 -14.53
CA ARG A 15 9.47 -9.40 -14.21
C ARG A 15 8.83 -9.79 -12.88
N VAL A 16 8.37 -11.04 -12.77
CA VAL A 16 7.94 -11.60 -11.50
C VAL A 16 9.17 -12.18 -10.79
N ALA A 17 9.38 -11.80 -9.54
CA ALA A 17 10.46 -12.29 -8.71
C ALA A 17 9.92 -12.78 -7.37
N ALA A 18 10.68 -13.67 -6.73
CA ALA A 18 10.36 -14.24 -5.43
C ALA A 18 11.57 -14.09 -4.53
N THR A 19 11.35 -13.67 -3.29
CA THR A 19 12.35 -13.75 -2.23
C THR A 19 11.85 -14.68 -1.12
N PRO A 20 12.74 -15.48 -0.49
CA PRO A 20 12.39 -16.16 0.75
C PRO A 20 11.92 -15.14 1.79
N ALA A 21 10.76 -15.39 2.38
CA ALA A 21 10.31 -14.77 3.60
C ALA A 21 10.50 -15.78 4.74
N GLY A 22 10.76 -15.30 5.96
CA GLY A 22 10.98 -16.17 7.13
C GLY A 22 9.88 -17.24 7.31
N ALA A 23 10.24 -18.34 7.98
CA ALA A 23 9.36 -19.50 8.21
C ALA A 23 8.87 -20.20 6.93
N GLY A 24 9.76 -20.35 5.92
CA GLY A 24 9.48 -21.13 4.70
C GLY A 24 8.47 -20.50 3.74
N LYS A 25 8.15 -19.22 3.92
CA LYS A 25 7.24 -18.48 3.03
C LYS A 25 8.01 -17.92 1.85
N LEU A 26 7.34 -17.73 0.71
CA LEU A 26 7.88 -16.97 -0.42
C LEU A 26 7.10 -15.66 -0.54
N ARG A 27 7.82 -14.55 -0.67
CA ARG A 27 7.24 -13.25 -0.96
C ARG A 27 7.43 -12.95 -2.44
N LEU A 28 6.32 -12.95 -3.17
CA LEU A 28 6.29 -12.59 -4.58
C LEU A 28 6.23 -11.07 -4.71
N PHE A 29 6.95 -10.54 -5.70
CA PHE A 29 6.90 -9.13 -6.07
C PHE A 29 7.17 -8.96 -7.56
N ILE A 30 6.78 -7.80 -8.09
CA ILE A 30 7.04 -7.45 -9.48
C ILE A 30 8.17 -6.43 -9.55
N ILE A 31 9.21 -6.76 -10.31
CA ILE A 31 10.25 -5.82 -10.71
C ILE A 31 9.70 -5.02 -11.89
N GLY A 32 9.37 -3.75 -11.66
CA GLY A 32 8.83 -2.87 -12.69
C GLY A 32 9.84 -2.53 -13.77
N ASN A 33 9.37 -2.42 -15.01
CA ASN A 33 10.19 -1.88 -16.10
C ASN A 33 10.61 -0.42 -15.83
N TYR A 34 11.72 -0.02 -16.44
CA TYR A 34 12.34 1.28 -16.18
C TYR A 34 11.39 2.46 -16.45
N VAL A 35 10.72 2.48 -17.60
CA VAL A 35 9.83 3.59 -18.00
C VAL A 35 8.70 3.76 -16.98
N LYS A 36 8.06 2.66 -16.61
CA LYS A 36 6.96 2.66 -15.66
C LYS A 36 7.39 3.11 -14.26
N GLN A 37 8.57 2.68 -13.81
CA GLN A 37 9.12 3.15 -12.54
C GLN A 37 9.41 4.65 -12.58
N ARG A 38 9.95 5.17 -13.68
CA ARG A 38 10.18 6.62 -13.84
C ARG A 38 8.88 7.41 -13.84
N LEU A 39 7.81 6.91 -14.47
CA LEU A 39 6.49 7.55 -14.47
C LEU A 39 5.84 7.54 -13.09
N LEU A 40 6.09 6.52 -12.27
CA LEU A 40 5.56 6.42 -10.90
C LEU A 40 6.37 7.24 -9.87
N LYS A 41 7.59 7.68 -10.23
CA LYS A 41 8.49 8.38 -9.30
C LYS A 41 7.91 9.71 -8.76
N PRO A 42 7.28 10.58 -9.57
CA PRO A 42 6.67 11.80 -9.06
C PRO A 42 5.56 11.54 -8.05
N THR A 43 4.69 10.57 -8.32
CA THR A 43 3.62 10.15 -7.39
C THR A 43 4.20 9.61 -6.08
N HIS A 44 5.26 8.78 -6.18
CA HIS A 44 5.98 8.29 -5.02
C HIS A 44 6.56 9.43 -4.18
N ASP A 45 7.28 10.37 -4.80
CA ASP A 45 7.93 11.48 -4.10
C ASP A 45 6.91 12.40 -3.43
N TRP A 46 5.81 12.69 -4.11
CA TRP A 46 4.70 13.42 -3.53
C TRP A 46 4.13 12.69 -2.32
N ALA A 47 3.77 11.40 -2.45
CA ALA A 47 3.17 10.63 -1.36
C ALA A 47 4.13 10.51 -0.17
N MET A 48 5.41 10.25 -0.41
CA MET A 48 6.45 10.22 0.61
C MET A 48 6.65 11.57 1.30
N SER A 49 6.47 12.70 0.59
CA SER A 49 6.49 14.03 1.18
C SER A 49 5.28 14.30 2.09
N VAL A 50 4.13 13.70 1.77
CA VAL A 50 2.91 13.80 2.59
C VAL A 50 3.09 12.96 3.85
N LEU A 51 3.51 11.70 3.72
CA LEU A 51 3.76 10.79 4.84
C LEU A 51 4.74 11.39 5.86
N ARG A 52 5.81 12.05 5.37
CA ARG A 52 6.79 12.74 6.25
C ARG A 52 6.17 13.81 7.15
N ARG A 53 5.05 14.40 6.74
CA ARG A 53 4.34 15.45 7.49
C ARG A 53 3.29 14.87 8.45
N LEU A 54 3.05 13.56 8.43
CA LEU A 54 2.09 12.91 9.32
C LEU A 54 2.78 12.45 10.59
N ASP A 55 2.39 13.02 11.73
CA ASP A 55 2.97 12.63 13.02
C ASP A 55 2.67 11.18 13.44
N GLY A 56 1.61 10.59 12.86
CA GLY A 56 1.21 9.20 13.11
C GLY A 56 1.85 8.19 12.15
N ASP A 57 2.71 8.62 11.24
CA ASP A 57 3.41 7.74 10.29
C ASP A 57 4.80 7.35 10.82
N GLY A 58 5.10 6.05 10.82
CA GLY A 58 6.35 5.48 11.31
C GLY A 58 7.44 5.30 10.25
N THR A 59 7.17 5.68 8.99
CA THR A 59 8.02 5.35 7.84
C THR A 59 9.44 5.89 7.95
N TYR A 60 9.56 7.14 8.39
CA TYR A 60 10.85 7.82 8.56
C TYR A 60 11.43 7.64 9.97
N ASN A 61 10.56 7.46 10.96
CA ASN A 61 10.95 7.23 12.34
C ASN A 61 9.93 6.29 12.98
N GLN A 62 10.37 5.07 13.25
CA GLN A 62 9.50 3.99 13.73
C GLN A 62 9.04 4.20 15.18
N THR A 63 9.82 4.89 16.03
CA THR A 63 9.50 5.06 17.46
C THR A 63 8.66 6.30 17.72
N LYS A 64 8.90 7.39 16.98
CA LYS A 64 8.20 8.68 17.16
C LYS A 64 6.67 8.59 17.26
N PRO A 65 5.95 7.85 16.38
CA PRO A 65 4.49 7.77 16.52
C PRO A 65 4.05 6.92 17.71
N LEU A 66 4.84 5.94 18.15
CA LEU A 66 4.55 5.11 19.32
C LEU A 66 4.79 5.87 20.63
N GLU A 67 5.85 6.67 20.71
CA GLU A 67 6.15 7.52 21.86
C GLU A 67 4.98 8.48 22.19
N ARG A 68 4.25 8.94 21.16
CA ARG A 68 3.05 9.78 21.30
C ARG A 68 1.85 9.04 21.90
N LEU A 69 1.85 7.72 21.87
CA LEU A 69 0.79 6.87 22.42
C LEU A 69 1.13 6.38 23.85
N VAL A 70 2.32 6.67 24.36
CA VAL A 70 2.69 6.34 25.74
C VAL A 70 1.79 7.13 26.70
N GLY A 71 1.16 6.41 27.65
CA GLY A 71 0.24 6.98 28.63
C GLY A 71 -1.24 6.82 28.29
N PHE A 72 -1.58 6.39 27.08
CA PHE A 72 -2.94 5.94 26.77
C PHE A 72 -3.18 4.56 27.38
N GLN A 73 -4.32 4.39 28.06
CA GLN A 73 -4.64 3.13 28.75
C GLN A 73 -5.22 2.05 27.83
N ASN A 74 -5.94 2.46 26.77
CA ASN A 74 -6.61 1.54 25.84
C ASN A 74 -5.96 1.67 24.47
N VAL A 75 -5.04 0.76 24.17
CA VAL A 75 -4.29 0.73 22.91
C VAL A 75 -4.58 -0.58 22.20
N TYR A 76 -5.02 -0.49 20.95
CA TYR A 76 -5.37 -1.63 20.12
C TYR A 76 -4.41 -1.73 18.95
N SER A 77 -3.80 -2.90 18.76
CA SER A 77 -2.87 -3.16 17.66
C SER A 77 -3.48 -4.13 16.67
N PHE A 78 -3.42 -3.82 15.38
CA PHE A 78 -3.93 -4.69 14.32
C PHE A 78 -2.83 -5.00 13.30
N ASP A 79 -2.67 -6.29 12.98
CA ASP A 79 -1.81 -6.80 11.90
C ASP A 79 -2.69 -7.26 10.73
N MET A 80 -2.49 -6.68 9.54
CA MET A 80 -3.24 -7.05 8.34
C MET A 80 -2.57 -8.22 7.61
N LYS A 81 -3.35 -9.24 7.25
CA LYS A 81 -2.81 -10.40 6.53
C LYS A 81 -2.63 -10.09 5.04
N SER A 82 -1.39 -10.11 4.56
CA SER A 82 -1.05 -9.86 3.15
C SER A 82 -1.59 -8.52 2.65
N ALA A 83 -1.37 -7.46 3.42
CA ALA A 83 -2.04 -6.18 3.27
C ALA A 83 -1.91 -5.57 1.87
N THR A 84 -0.70 -5.53 1.32
CA THR A 84 -0.43 -4.90 0.01
C THR A 84 -1.05 -5.68 -1.17
N ASP A 85 -1.19 -6.99 -1.03
CA ASP A 85 -1.79 -7.87 -2.05
C ASP A 85 -3.33 -7.85 -2.02
N ARG A 86 -3.92 -7.38 -0.91
CA ARG A 86 -5.37 -7.40 -0.68
C ARG A 86 -5.99 -6.02 -0.51
N TRP A 87 -5.18 -4.97 -0.38
CA TRP A 87 -5.70 -3.63 -0.16
C TRP A 87 -6.61 -3.21 -1.32
N PRO A 88 -7.82 -2.69 -1.03
CA PRO A 88 -8.73 -2.28 -2.08
C PRO A 88 -8.18 -1.09 -2.86
N ARG A 89 -7.85 -1.32 -4.13
CA ARG A 89 -7.38 -0.24 -5.02
C ARG A 89 -8.38 0.90 -5.16
N VAL A 90 -9.67 0.63 -4.98
CA VAL A 90 -10.72 1.64 -5.02
C VAL A 90 -10.48 2.75 -3.99
N LEU A 91 -9.90 2.44 -2.82
CA LEU A 91 -9.56 3.44 -1.82
C LEU A 91 -8.46 4.38 -2.30
N ILE A 92 -7.42 3.81 -2.90
CA ILE A 92 -6.32 4.57 -3.50
C ILE A 92 -6.84 5.43 -4.65
N TYR A 93 -7.70 4.87 -5.49
CA TYR A 93 -8.32 5.58 -6.62
C TYR A 93 -9.16 6.76 -6.13
N GLN A 94 -10.08 6.54 -5.19
CA GLN A 94 -10.93 7.59 -4.63
C GLN A 94 -10.09 8.68 -3.95
N MET A 95 -9.06 8.30 -3.21
CA MET A 95 -8.13 9.24 -2.58
C MET A 95 -7.47 10.15 -3.62
N ILE A 96 -6.88 9.60 -4.68
CA ILE A 96 -6.25 10.43 -5.72
C ILE A 96 -7.30 11.24 -6.50
N ALA A 97 -8.47 10.66 -6.77
CA ALA A 97 -9.53 11.35 -7.50
C ALA A 97 -10.05 12.59 -6.75
N LEU A 98 -10.12 12.49 -5.42
CA LEU A 98 -10.52 13.61 -4.55
C LEU A 98 -9.42 14.67 -4.40
N LEU A 99 -8.15 14.26 -4.38
CA LEU A 99 -7.02 15.17 -4.20
C LEU A 99 -6.58 15.88 -5.49
N PHE A 100 -6.78 15.23 -6.64
CA PHE A 100 -6.37 15.72 -7.95
C PHE A 100 -7.56 15.70 -8.90
N ASP A 101 -7.78 14.56 -9.57
CA ASP A 101 -8.86 14.35 -10.52
C ASP A 101 -8.97 12.85 -10.91
N VAL A 102 -10.06 12.50 -11.58
CA VAL A 102 -10.35 11.12 -12.01
C VAL A 102 -9.38 10.58 -13.07
N TYR A 103 -8.79 11.44 -13.91
CA TYR A 103 -7.83 11.02 -14.94
C TYR A 103 -6.49 10.67 -14.30
N THR A 104 -6.02 11.49 -13.37
CA THR A 104 -4.81 11.23 -12.56
C THR A 104 -4.99 9.94 -11.75
N ALA A 105 -6.17 9.75 -11.13
CA ALA A 105 -6.48 8.53 -10.40
C ALA A 105 -6.45 7.29 -11.28
N SER A 106 -7.04 7.37 -12.48
CA SER A 106 -7.02 6.25 -13.43
C SER A 106 -5.62 5.94 -13.93
N SER A 107 -4.81 6.95 -14.26
CA SER A 107 -3.42 6.80 -14.72
C SER A 107 -2.53 6.13 -13.66
N VAL A 108 -2.61 6.59 -12.42
CA VAL A 108 -1.81 6.03 -11.31
C VAL A 108 -2.32 4.65 -10.93
N VAL A 109 -3.62 4.48 -10.70
CA VAL A 109 -4.16 3.26 -10.09
C VAL A 109 -4.49 2.21 -11.13
N ASN A 110 -5.25 2.54 -12.18
CA ASN A 110 -5.71 1.53 -13.14
C ASN A 110 -4.60 1.18 -14.14
N SER A 111 -3.97 2.19 -14.74
CA SER A 111 -2.94 1.97 -15.78
C SER A 111 -1.60 1.54 -15.18
N SER A 112 -1.19 2.15 -14.06
CA SER A 112 0.14 1.88 -13.50
C SER A 112 0.11 0.77 -12.45
N LEU A 113 -0.67 0.87 -11.38
CA LEU A 113 -0.67 -0.14 -10.31
C LEU A 113 -1.53 -1.37 -10.64
N GLY A 114 -2.61 -1.20 -11.39
CA GLY A 114 -3.63 -2.24 -11.63
C GLY A 114 -3.30 -3.23 -12.74
N LEU A 115 -2.35 -2.92 -13.62
CA LEU A 115 -1.95 -3.78 -14.73
C LEU A 115 -0.44 -3.88 -14.82
N SER A 116 0.10 -5.08 -14.85
CA SER A 116 1.51 -5.31 -15.13
C SER A 116 1.69 -6.15 -16.39
N HIS A 117 2.61 -5.72 -17.26
CA HIS A 117 3.02 -6.48 -18.43
C HIS A 117 4.30 -7.20 -18.06
N VAL A 118 4.30 -8.53 -18.08
CA VAL A 118 5.45 -9.33 -17.67
C VAL A 118 5.91 -10.28 -18.76
N LEU A 119 7.21 -10.54 -18.77
CA LEU A 119 7.79 -11.66 -19.51
C LEU A 119 8.05 -12.80 -18.53
N THR A 120 7.55 -13.99 -18.83
CA THR A 120 7.78 -15.20 -18.03
C THR A 120 8.36 -16.31 -18.90
N GLY A 121 9.19 -17.17 -18.31
CA GLY A 121 9.82 -18.30 -19.00
C GLY A 121 11.35 -18.20 -19.09
N PRO A 122 12.03 -19.30 -19.50
CA PRO A 122 13.47 -19.29 -19.76
C PRO A 122 13.89 -18.23 -20.80
N PRO A 123 15.17 -17.78 -20.81
CA PRO A 123 15.66 -16.73 -21.71
C PRO A 123 15.35 -16.92 -23.20
N LEU A 124 15.21 -18.18 -23.65
CA LEU A 124 14.97 -18.56 -25.04
C LEU A 124 13.48 -18.79 -25.39
N VAL A 125 12.58 -18.75 -24.40
CA VAL A 125 11.13 -19.00 -24.54
C VAL A 125 10.32 -18.03 -23.69
N LEU A 126 10.74 -16.76 -23.66
CA LEU A 126 10.01 -15.70 -22.97
C LEU A 126 8.62 -15.54 -23.56
N ARG A 127 7.59 -15.66 -22.73
CA ARG A 127 6.20 -15.42 -23.07
C ARG A 127 5.73 -14.12 -22.45
N TYR A 128 5.01 -13.35 -23.23
CA TYR A 128 4.37 -12.12 -22.77
C TYR A 128 3.05 -12.43 -22.08
N HIS A 129 2.88 -11.93 -20.86
CA HIS A 129 1.66 -12.04 -20.10
C HIS A 129 1.20 -10.68 -19.60
N ARG A 130 -0.12 -10.44 -19.71
CA ARG A 130 -0.79 -9.36 -18.99
C ARG A 130 -1.25 -9.90 -17.65
N LEU A 131 -0.73 -9.33 -16.57
CA LEU A 131 -1.13 -9.63 -15.19
C LEU A 131 -1.98 -8.48 -14.66
N PRO A 132 -3.31 -8.54 -14.82
CA PRO A 132 -4.21 -7.64 -14.13
C PRO A 132 -4.20 -8.00 -12.63
N PHE A 133 -4.01 -6.99 -11.80
CA PHE A 133 -4.29 -7.12 -10.39
C PHE A 133 -5.79 -6.90 -10.24
N SER A 134 -6.54 -7.85 -9.72
CA SER A 134 -7.98 -7.62 -9.40
C SER A 134 -8.15 -6.99 -8.02
N VAL A 135 -7.25 -7.33 -7.09
CA VAL A 135 -7.12 -6.75 -5.74
C VAL A 135 -5.65 -6.46 -5.45
N GLY A 136 -5.39 -5.52 -4.53
CA GLY A 136 -4.02 -5.13 -4.18
C GLY A 136 -3.24 -4.49 -5.33
N GLN A 137 -1.93 -4.49 -5.16
CA GLN A 137 -0.99 -3.79 -6.04
C GLN A 137 0.41 -4.42 -6.00
N PRO A 138 1.22 -4.25 -7.06
CA PRO A 138 2.55 -4.82 -7.13
C PRO A 138 3.51 -4.18 -6.11
N LEU A 139 4.09 -5.00 -5.23
CA LEU A 139 5.01 -4.54 -4.17
C LEU A 139 6.26 -3.79 -4.67
N GLY A 140 6.79 -4.15 -5.84
CA GLY A 140 8.06 -3.60 -6.33
C GLY A 140 7.96 -2.29 -7.12
N TYR A 141 6.78 -1.64 -7.17
CA TYR A 141 6.61 -0.36 -7.85
C TYR A 141 6.74 0.81 -6.88
N TYR A 142 7.44 1.89 -7.28
CA TYR A 142 7.71 3.03 -6.39
C TYR A 142 6.46 3.59 -5.69
N ALA A 143 5.38 3.85 -6.42
CA ALA A 143 4.18 4.45 -5.85
C ALA A 143 3.31 3.46 -5.05
N SER A 144 3.57 2.15 -5.14
CA SER A 144 2.70 1.13 -4.52
C SER A 144 2.64 1.31 -3.00
N TRP A 145 3.75 1.11 -2.31
CA TRP A 145 3.81 1.20 -0.86
C TRP A 145 3.34 2.55 -0.28
N PRO A 146 3.79 3.73 -0.76
CA PRO A 146 3.41 4.99 -0.14
C PRO A 146 1.93 5.35 -0.37
N MET A 147 1.36 4.95 -1.51
CA MET A 147 -0.07 5.14 -1.79
C MET A 147 -0.94 4.26 -0.88
N PHE A 148 -0.49 3.03 -0.62
CA PHE A 148 -1.12 2.15 0.37
C PHE A 148 -1.08 2.78 1.76
N SER A 149 0.11 3.16 2.25
CA SER A 149 0.24 3.75 3.58
C SER A 149 -0.62 5.01 3.74
N LEU A 150 -0.61 5.92 2.75
CA LEU A 150 -1.45 7.12 2.80
C LEU A 150 -2.95 6.80 2.86
N SER A 151 -3.42 5.86 2.04
CA SER A 151 -4.83 5.44 2.08
C SER A 151 -5.19 4.72 3.39
N HIS A 152 -4.23 4.04 4.01
CA HIS A 152 -4.39 3.41 5.31
C HIS A 152 -4.61 4.46 6.41
N HIS A 153 -3.83 5.57 6.42
CA HIS A 153 -4.10 6.71 7.30
C HIS A 153 -5.50 7.29 7.10
N MET A 154 -5.97 7.40 5.85
CA MET A 154 -7.31 7.92 5.56
C MET A 154 -8.42 7.04 6.10
N VAL A 155 -8.27 5.71 6.09
CA VAL A 155 -9.26 4.79 6.67
C VAL A 155 -9.37 4.99 8.19
N VAL A 156 -8.24 5.21 8.88
CA VAL A 156 -8.26 5.54 10.32
C VAL A 156 -8.95 6.88 10.58
N TRP A 157 -8.66 7.91 9.79
CA TRP A 157 -9.34 9.20 9.92
C TRP A 157 -10.84 9.12 9.62
N LEU A 158 -11.24 8.34 8.62
CA LEU A 158 -12.64 8.10 8.32
C LEU A 158 -13.36 7.38 9.46
N ALA A 159 -12.70 6.41 10.10
CA ALA A 159 -13.25 5.75 11.28
C ALA A 159 -13.43 6.74 12.44
N ALA A 160 -12.43 7.59 12.69
CA ALA A 160 -12.50 8.60 13.74
C ALA A 160 -13.60 9.64 13.49
N GLU A 161 -13.73 10.14 12.25
CA GLU A 161 -14.78 11.10 11.87
C GLU A 161 -16.19 10.52 12.04
N ARG A 162 -16.37 9.21 11.83
CA ARG A 162 -17.66 8.55 12.07
C ARG A 162 -18.01 8.42 13.56
N VAL A 163 -17.00 8.18 14.39
CA VAL A 163 -17.19 8.04 15.84
C VAL A 163 -17.37 9.41 16.51
N TYR A 164 -16.62 10.41 16.04
CA TYR A 164 -16.58 11.76 16.57
C TYR A 164 -16.67 12.80 15.44
N PRO A 165 -17.86 13.01 14.84
CA PRO A 165 -18.03 13.95 13.73
C PRO A 165 -17.59 15.38 14.10
N GLY A 166 -16.84 16.03 13.22
CA GLY A 166 -16.39 17.41 13.41
C GLY A 166 -15.31 17.62 14.50
N SER A 167 -14.75 16.53 15.06
CA SER A 167 -13.69 16.61 16.09
C SER A 167 -12.31 17.00 15.54
N GLY A 168 -12.21 17.12 14.21
CA GLY A 168 -10.97 17.45 13.52
C GLY A 168 -10.07 16.23 13.31
N LYS A 169 -8.77 16.49 13.09
CA LYS A 169 -7.82 15.43 12.74
C LYS A 169 -7.53 14.55 13.95
N PHE A 170 -7.92 13.28 13.87
CA PHE A 170 -7.57 12.26 14.86
C PHE A 170 -6.07 12.01 14.89
N LYS A 171 -5.49 12.01 16.11
CA LYS A 171 -4.04 11.96 16.35
C LYS A 171 -3.58 10.79 17.21
N ALA A 172 -4.50 10.09 17.89
CA ALA A 172 -4.21 9.01 18.82
C ALA A 172 -4.06 7.66 18.07
N TYR A 173 -3.17 7.63 17.09
CA TYR A 173 -2.83 6.43 16.33
C TYR A 173 -1.40 6.49 15.78
N ALA A 174 -0.88 5.32 15.42
CA ALA A 174 0.39 5.11 14.75
C ALA A 174 0.21 4.08 13.63
N ILE A 175 0.83 4.30 12.47
CA ILE A 175 0.87 3.37 11.34
C ILE A 175 2.31 3.18 10.90
N LEU A 176 2.69 1.93 10.63
CA LEU A 176 3.94 1.59 9.94
C LEU A 176 3.62 0.58 8.84
N GLY A 177 3.36 1.08 7.64
CA GLY A 177 2.94 0.20 6.54
C GLY A 177 1.60 -0.46 6.85
N ASP A 178 1.62 -1.78 7.04
CA ASP A 178 0.45 -2.61 7.35
C ASP A 178 0.15 -2.76 8.84
N ASP A 179 1.10 -2.45 9.71
CA ASP A 179 0.88 -2.38 11.15
C ASP A 179 0.17 -1.07 11.52
N VAL A 180 -0.83 -1.18 12.38
CA VAL A 180 -1.55 -0.02 12.93
C VAL A 180 -1.82 -0.19 14.42
N VAL A 181 -1.64 0.91 15.14
CA VAL A 181 -1.97 1.03 16.56
C VAL A 181 -2.95 2.19 16.72
N ILE A 182 -4.07 1.96 17.39
CA ILE A 182 -5.13 2.95 17.64
C ILE A 182 -5.37 3.02 19.15
N ALA A 183 -5.19 4.21 19.73
CA ALA A 183 -5.34 4.45 21.16
C ALA A 183 -6.73 5.01 21.54
N ASP A 184 -7.78 4.48 20.91
CA ASP A 184 -9.18 4.77 21.20
C ASP A 184 -10.04 3.56 20.83
N SER A 185 -10.80 3.03 21.79
CA SER A 185 -11.58 1.79 21.63
C SER A 185 -12.72 1.90 20.63
N ARG A 186 -13.36 3.07 20.55
CA ARG A 186 -14.48 3.30 19.63
C ARG A 186 -13.96 3.43 18.20
N VAL A 187 -12.84 4.15 18.01
CA VAL A 187 -12.19 4.28 16.70
C VAL A 187 -11.61 2.94 16.24
N ALA A 188 -10.98 2.18 17.13
CA ALA A 188 -10.44 0.86 16.82
C ALA A 188 -11.54 -0.10 16.34
N LYS A 189 -12.69 -0.13 17.02
CA LYS A 189 -13.84 -0.95 16.63
C LYS A 189 -14.40 -0.54 15.25
N GLU A 190 -14.62 0.75 15.04
CA GLU A 190 -15.11 1.26 13.75
C GLU A 190 -14.12 0.95 12.61
N TYR A 191 -12.82 1.12 12.85
CA TYR A 191 -11.76 0.77 11.91
C TYR A 191 -11.80 -0.72 11.53
N GLN A 192 -11.92 -1.61 12.52
CA GLN A 192 -12.05 -3.04 12.29
C GLN A 192 -13.30 -3.39 11.47
N GLU A 193 -14.45 -2.78 11.77
CA GLU A 193 -15.69 -2.97 11.01
C GLU A 193 -15.54 -2.50 9.55
N ARG A 194 -14.81 -1.40 9.30
CA ARG A 194 -14.53 -0.91 7.94
C ARG A 194 -13.64 -1.85 7.17
N LEU A 195 -12.53 -2.31 7.76
CA LEU A 195 -11.68 -3.30 7.12
C LEU A 195 -12.43 -4.59 6.79
N SER A 196 -13.32 -5.04 7.69
CA SER A 196 -14.16 -6.21 7.42
C SER A 196 -15.09 -6.01 6.22
N LYS A 197 -15.69 -4.83 6.05
CA LYS A 197 -16.54 -4.49 4.89
C LYS A 197 -15.75 -4.38 3.59
N LEU A 198 -14.47 -4.03 3.69
CA LEU A 198 -13.52 -3.96 2.59
C LEU A 198 -12.85 -5.32 2.28
N GLU A 199 -13.27 -6.39 2.97
CA GLU A 199 -12.72 -7.75 2.86
C GLU A 199 -11.20 -7.84 3.17
N VAL A 200 -10.68 -6.86 3.91
CA VAL A 200 -9.29 -6.86 4.39
C VAL A 200 -9.22 -7.68 5.68
N LYS A 201 -8.54 -8.83 5.61
CA LYS A 201 -8.45 -9.76 6.75
C LYS A 201 -7.43 -9.28 7.77
N ILE A 202 -7.86 -9.12 9.02
CA ILE A 202 -7.00 -8.85 10.17
C ILE A 202 -6.58 -10.19 10.81
N SER A 203 -5.32 -10.30 11.21
CA SER A 203 -4.79 -11.45 11.93
C SER A 203 -5.19 -11.38 13.40
N THR A 204 -6.25 -12.09 13.77
CA THR A 204 -6.74 -12.16 15.16
C THR A 204 -5.72 -12.72 16.14
N SER A 205 -4.78 -13.57 15.69
CA SER A 205 -3.74 -14.16 16.52
C SER A 205 -2.57 -13.22 16.84
N LYS A 206 -2.51 -12.05 16.22
CA LYS A 206 -1.45 -11.04 16.40
C LYS A 206 -1.98 -9.67 16.76
N SER A 207 -3.30 -9.55 16.90
CA SER A 207 -3.95 -8.32 17.30
C SER A 207 -4.18 -8.37 18.81
N PHE A 208 -3.87 -7.28 19.51
CA PHE A 208 -3.96 -7.16 20.97
C PHE A 208 -4.75 -5.90 21.33
#